data_AF-A0AB36K1N4-F1
#
_entry.id   AF-A0AB36K1N4-F1
#
_cell.length_a   1.000
_cell.length_b   1.000
_cell.length_c   1.000
_cell.angle_alpha   90.00
_cell.angle_beta   90.00
_cell.angle_gamma   90.00
#
_symmetry.space_group_name_H-M   'P 1'
#
loop_
_entity.id
_entity.type
_entity.pdbx_description
1 polymer ?
#
loop_
_entity_poly.entity_id
_entity_poly.type
_entity_poly.pdbx_seq_one_letter_code
_entity_poly.pdbx_strand_id
1 'polypeptide(L)'
;MKQVKLIDSESLEFSVRGDSPGMAYVARAVSSEISPHIGVGFAKWEGAVVPWTVLYDEVIFVIEGCFELTANGQTHFVRPGQMLWIPEGTELVYGGEALFGYVVHPGNWKALHGIE
;
A
#
# COMPACT_ATOMS: atom_id res chain seq x y z
N MET A 1 -9.85 21.90 -17.15
CA MET A 1 -10.31 20.58 -17.65
C MET A 1 -9.81 19.51 -16.69
N LYS A 2 -10.62 18.50 -16.33
CA LYS A 2 -10.13 17.38 -15.51
C LYS A 2 -9.22 16.49 -16.38
N GLN A 3 -8.02 16.16 -15.89
CA GLN A 3 -7.03 15.38 -16.64
C GLN A 3 -7.06 13.92 -16.20
N VAL A 4 -7.13 12.99 -17.16
CA VAL A 4 -6.92 11.56 -16.92
C VAL A 4 -5.42 11.28 -17.01
N LYS A 5 -4.88 10.51 -16.06
CA LYS A 5 -3.47 10.13 -16.01
C LYS A 5 -3.34 8.62 -16.25
N LEU A 6 -2.58 8.23 -17.28
CA LEU A 6 -2.03 6.89 -17.41
C LEU A 6 -0.71 6.87 -16.64
N ILE A 7 -0.54 5.92 -15.72
CA ILE A 7 0.67 5.78 -14.90
C ILE A 7 1.14 4.35 -15.02
N ASP A 8 2.38 4.18 -15.45
CA ASP A 8 3.06 2.90 -15.49
C ASP A 8 3.91 2.75 -14.22
N SER A 9 3.79 1.63 -13.52
CA SER A 9 4.60 1.35 -12.34
C SER A 9 6.10 1.34 -12.65
N GLU A 10 6.49 0.95 -13.86
CA GLU A 10 7.90 0.95 -14.30
C GLU A 10 8.50 2.37 -14.39
N SER A 11 7.64 3.38 -14.53
CA SER A 11 8.05 4.78 -14.61
C SER A 11 8.19 5.47 -13.25
N LEU A 12 7.81 4.79 -12.16
CA LEU A 12 7.81 5.38 -10.83
C LEU A 12 9.12 5.09 -10.10
N GLU A 13 9.57 6.05 -9.30
CA GLU A 13 10.69 5.85 -8.39
C GLU A 13 10.22 5.15 -7.11
N PHE A 14 10.77 3.98 -6.86
CA PHE A 14 10.53 3.20 -5.65
C PHE A 14 11.50 3.61 -4.55
N SER A 15 10.96 4.14 -3.45
CA SER A 15 11.74 4.49 -2.26
C SER A 15 11.65 3.39 -1.21
N VAL A 16 12.76 3.13 -0.52
CA VAL A 16 12.80 2.22 0.64
C VAL A 16 11.84 2.71 1.72
N ARG A 17 11.04 1.80 2.27
CA ARG A 17 10.10 2.06 3.35
C ARG A 17 10.63 1.50 4.66
N GLY A 18 11.23 2.37 5.46
CA GLY A 18 11.65 2.10 6.84
C GLY A 18 12.69 0.99 6.97
N ASP A 19 12.94 0.58 8.22
CA ASP A 19 13.88 -0.48 8.58
C ASP A 19 13.11 -1.76 8.94
N SER A 20 12.68 -2.53 7.93
CA SER A 20 12.07 -3.85 8.12
C SER A 20 13.09 -4.97 8.01
N PRO A 21 12.88 -6.15 8.62
CA PRO A 21 13.45 -7.38 8.09
C PRO A 21 13.04 -7.54 6.62
N GLY A 22 13.99 -7.81 5.72
CA GLY A 22 13.75 -7.78 4.28
C GLY A 22 13.63 -6.37 3.71
N MET A 23 13.38 -6.24 2.41
CA MET A 23 13.28 -4.94 1.74
C MET A 23 11.83 -4.61 1.37
N ALA A 24 11.36 -3.44 1.79
CA ALA A 24 10.07 -2.89 1.39
C ALA A 24 10.29 -1.62 0.57
N TYR A 25 9.67 -1.55 -0.60
CA TYR A 25 9.71 -0.39 -1.47
C TYR A 25 8.30 0.12 -1.76
N VAL A 26 8.15 1.44 -1.83
CA VAL A 26 6.88 2.10 -2.18
C VAL A 26 7.11 3.18 -3.21
N ALA A 27 6.15 3.31 -4.13
CA ALA A 27 6.14 4.33 -5.17
C ALA A 27 4.75 4.95 -5.25
N ARG A 28 4.68 6.29 -5.18
CA ARG A 28 3.40 7.02 -5.14
C ARG A 28 2.97 7.42 -6.55
N ALA A 29 1.82 6.91 -6.99
CA ALA A 29 1.22 7.22 -8.29
C ALA A 29 0.27 8.43 -8.20
N VAL A 30 -0.59 8.48 -7.18
CA VAL A 30 -1.51 9.58 -6.90
C VAL A 30 -1.27 10.06 -5.47
N SER A 31 -0.76 11.28 -5.33
CA SER A 31 -0.53 11.95 -4.04
C SER A 31 -1.72 12.79 -3.60
N SER A 32 -1.70 13.24 -2.35
CA SER A 32 -2.66 14.22 -1.81
C SER A 32 -2.67 15.55 -2.57
N GLU A 33 -1.56 15.93 -3.20
CA GLU A 33 -1.47 17.10 -4.08
C GLU A 33 -2.25 16.91 -5.39
N ILE A 34 -2.35 15.67 -5.87
CA ILE A 34 -3.13 15.31 -7.06
C ILE A 34 -4.60 15.07 -6.69
N SER A 35 -4.86 14.36 -5.59
CA SER A 35 -6.20 14.08 -5.08
C SER A 35 -6.21 13.96 -3.56
N PRO A 36 -6.97 14.81 -2.83
CA PRO A 36 -7.12 14.64 -1.39
C PRO A 36 -8.02 13.44 -1.04
N HIS A 37 -8.81 12.93 -2.00
CA HIS A 37 -9.80 11.89 -1.74
C HIS A 37 -9.23 10.48 -1.80
N ILE A 38 -8.26 10.22 -2.67
CA ILE A 38 -7.64 8.90 -2.83
C ILE A 38 -6.13 9.03 -2.94
N GLY A 39 -5.42 8.12 -2.28
CA GLY A 39 -4.00 7.90 -2.52
C GLY A 39 -3.83 6.60 -3.29
N VAL A 40 -2.96 6.58 -4.28
CA VAL A 40 -2.70 5.37 -5.08
C VAL A 40 -1.20 5.20 -5.22
N GLY A 41 -0.73 3.96 -5.16
CA GLY A 41 0.67 3.65 -5.41
C GLY A 41 0.90 2.18 -5.68
N PHE A 42 2.18 1.87 -5.86
CA PHE A 42 2.69 0.52 -6.02
C PHE A 42 3.70 0.25 -4.92
N ALA A 43 3.81 -1.01 -4.54
CA ALA A 43 4.79 -1.45 -3.58
C ALA A 43 5.40 -2.77 -4.03
N LYS A 44 6.69 -2.92 -3.74
CA LYS A 44 7.45 -4.14 -4.00
C LYS A 44 8.06 -4.59 -2.69
N TRP A 45 7.76 -5.80 -2.25
CA TRP A 45 8.33 -6.40 -1.06
C TRP A 45 9.20 -7.59 -1.43
N GLU A 46 10.32 -7.70 -0.73
CA GLU A 46 11.33 -8.73 -0.89
C GLU A 46 11.61 -9.30 0.50
N GLY A 47 10.70 -10.16 0.96
CA GLY A 47 10.74 -10.77 2.29
C GLY A 47 10.51 -9.77 3.42
N ALA A 48 9.83 -8.65 3.14
CA ALA A 48 9.58 -7.60 4.11
C ALA A 48 8.68 -8.10 5.25
N VAL A 49 8.85 -7.57 6.46
CA VAL A 49 7.89 -7.70 7.57
C VAL A 49 7.68 -6.34 8.23
N VAL A 50 6.46 -5.80 8.17
CA VAL A 50 6.16 -4.43 8.58
C VAL A 50 4.93 -4.40 9.51
N PRO A 51 5.09 -4.19 10.83
CA PRO A 51 3.96 -3.93 11.71
C PRO A 51 3.38 -2.53 11.45
N TRP A 52 2.06 -2.42 11.37
CA TRP A 52 1.38 -1.15 11.10
C TRP A 52 -0.06 -1.14 11.62
N THR A 53 -0.54 0.03 12.05
CA THR A 53 -1.97 0.28 12.28
C THR A 53 -2.45 1.19 11.16
N VAL A 54 -3.36 0.72 10.31
CA VAL A 54 -3.87 1.54 9.20
C VAL A 54 -4.74 2.67 9.73
N LEU A 55 -4.51 3.88 9.23
CA LEU A 55 -5.22 5.11 9.61
C LEU A 55 -6.17 5.60 8.50
N TYR A 56 -6.57 4.67 7.64
CA TYR A 56 -7.34 4.85 6.41
C TYR A 56 -7.91 3.50 5.99
N ASP A 57 -8.95 3.52 5.17
CA ASP A 57 -9.34 2.35 4.37
C ASP A 57 -8.25 2.07 3.33
N GLU A 58 -7.84 0.81 3.21
CA GLU A 58 -6.85 0.37 2.23
C GLU A 58 -7.38 -0.78 1.38
N VAL A 59 -7.12 -0.74 0.08
CA VAL A 59 -7.33 -1.85 -0.84
C VAL A 59 -6.02 -2.21 -1.49
N ILE A 60 -5.67 -3.49 -1.49
CA ILE A 60 -4.44 -4.03 -2.08
C ILE A 60 -4.80 -4.99 -3.20
N PHE A 61 -4.18 -4.81 -4.37
CA PHE A 61 -4.30 -5.70 -5.53
C PHE A 61 -2.93 -6.30 -5.85
N VAL A 62 -2.82 -7.63 -5.76
CA VAL A 62 -1.54 -8.31 -6.03
C VAL A 62 -1.36 -8.51 -7.54
N ILE A 63 -0.18 -8.13 -8.02
CA ILE A 63 0.23 -8.20 -9.42
C ILE A 63 1.17 -9.39 -9.61
N GLU A 64 2.17 -9.54 -8.75
CA GLU A 64 3.13 -10.66 -8.76
C GLU A 64 3.44 -11.16 -7.35
N GLY A 65 3.88 -12.42 -7.25
CA GLY A 65 4.35 -13.00 -5.99
C GLY A 65 3.23 -13.39 -5.02
N CYS A 66 3.51 -13.30 -3.71
CA CYS A 66 2.56 -13.60 -2.64
C CYS A 66 2.68 -12.55 -1.54
N PHE A 67 1.64 -11.74 -1.40
CA PHE A 67 1.52 -10.77 -0.33
C PHE A 67 0.91 -11.46 0.89
N GLU A 68 1.47 -11.19 2.06
CA GLU A 68 1.03 -11.74 3.33
C GLU A 68 0.52 -10.63 4.24
N LEU A 69 -0.60 -10.88 4.88
CA LEU A 69 -1.14 -9.99 5.91
C LEU A 69 -1.64 -10.81 7.08
N THR A 70 -1.13 -10.50 8.27
CA THR A 70 -1.66 -11.06 9.52
C THR A 70 -2.41 -9.97 10.27
N ALA A 71 -3.70 -10.20 10.52
CA ALA A 71 -4.56 -9.34 11.32
C ALA A 71 -5.53 -10.20 12.12
N ASN A 72 -5.89 -9.78 13.34
CA ASN A 72 -6.85 -10.48 14.20
C ASN A 72 -6.54 -11.98 14.40
N GLY A 73 -5.25 -12.35 14.47
CA GLY A 73 -4.80 -13.74 14.63
C GLY A 73 -4.94 -14.62 13.39
N GLN A 74 -5.34 -14.06 12.25
CA GLN A 74 -5.45 -14.76 10.96
C GLN A 74 -4.44 -14.21 9.97
N THR A 75 -3.79 -15.12 9.24
CA THR A 75 -2.89 -14.79 8.13
C THR A 75 -3.58 -15.04 6.79
N HIS A 76 -3.54 -14.03 5.92
CA HIS A 76 -4.02 -14.08 4.55
C HIS A 76 -2.83 -14.13 3.60
N PHE A 77 -2.88 -15.06 2.64
CA PHE A 77 -1.92 -15.17 1.54
C PHE A 77 -2.61 -14.76 0.24
N VAL A 78 -2.20 -13.63 -0.31
CA VAL A 78 -2.86 -12.97 -1.43
C VAL A 78 -1.97 -13.07 -2.66
N ARG A 79 -2.53 -13.62 -3.74
CA ARG A 79 -1.83 -13.96 -4.99
C ARG A 79 -2.35 -13.14 -6.16
N PRO A 80 -1.68 -13.15 -7.33
CA PRO A 80 -2.10 -12.39 -8.50
C PRO A 80 -3.58 -12.61 -8.85
N GLY A 81 -4.28 -11.50 -9.09
CA GLY A 81 -5.72 -11.50 -9.35
C GLY A 81 -6.61 -11.54 -8.10
N GLN A 82 -6.02 -11.56 -6.90
CA GLN A 82 -6.72 -11.42 -5.62
C GLN A 82 -6.54 -10.02 -5.04
N MET A 83 -7.45 -9.66 -4.12
CA MET A 83 -7.39 -8.38 -3.43
C MET A 83 -7.70 -8.52 -1.94
N LEU A 84 -7.21 -7.58 -1.15
CA LEU A 84 -7.66 -7.34 0.23
C LEU A 84 -8.32 -5.97 0.31
N TRP A 85 -9.36 -5.89 1.13
CA TRP A 85 -9.83 -4.63 1.72
C TRP A 85 -9.54 -4.68 3.21
N ILE A 86 -8.95 -3.60 3.73
CA ILE A 86 -8.50 -3.46 5.10
C ILE A 86 -9.17 -2.19 5.65
N PRO A 87 -10.03 -2.30 6.66
CA PRO A 87 -10.70 -1.14 7.22
C PRO A 87 -9.77 -0.29 8.11
N GLU A 88 -10.04 1.01 8.17
CA GLU A 88 -9.34 1.94 9.07
C GLU A 88 -9.32 1.43 10.52
N GLY A 89 -8.20 1.63 11.21
CA GLY A 89 -7.98 1.20 12.59
C GLY A 89 -7.51 -0.24 12.74
N THR A 90 -7.36 -0.99 11.64
CA THR A 90 -6.86 -2.37 11.71
C THR A 90 -5.37 -2.39 12.10
N GLU A 91 -5.06 -3.09 13.20
CA GLU A 91 -3.70 -3.49 13.53
C GLU A 91 -3.31 -4.74 12.74
N LEU A 92 -2.16 -4.68 12.07
CA LEU A 92 -1.72 -5.74 11.17
C LEU A 92 -0.21 -5.86 11.10
N VAL A 93 0.23 -6.99 10.54
CA VAL A 93 1.59 -7.22 10.10
C VAL A 93 1.56 -7.57 8.63
N TYR A 94 2.18 -6.69 7.86
CA TYR A 94 2.44 -6.82 6.44
C TYR A 94 3.67 -7.71 6.20
N GLY A 95 3.66 -8.59 5.21
CA GLY A 95 4.89 -9.21 4.72
C GLY A 95 4.80 -9.99 3.42
N GLY A 96 5.84 -10.76 3.13
CA GLY A 96 5.94 -11.61 1.94
C GLY A 96 6.84 -11.04 0.84
N GLU A 97 6.72 -11.62 -0.35
CA GLU A 97 7.51 -11.28 -1.53
C GLU A 97 6.56 -11.07 -2.71
N ALA A 98 6.29 -9.80 -3.03
CA ALA A 98 5.21 -9.44 -3.95
C ALA A 98 5.40 -8.06 -4.59
N LEU A 99 4.82 -7.91 -5.79
CA LEU A 99 4.51 -6.62 -6.40
C LEU A 99 2.99 -6.42 -6.31
N PHE A 100 2.56 -5.27 -5.78
CA PHE A 100 1.14 -4.99 -5.62
C PHE A 100 0.83 -3.49 -5.77
N GLY A 101 -0.38 -3.20 -6.23
CA GLY A 101 -0.96 -1.86 -6.18
C GLY A 101 -1.77 -1.67 -4.91
N TYR A 102 -1.80 -0.44 -4.40
CA TYR A 102 -2.64 -0.08 -3.26
C TYR A 102 -3.45 1.19 -3.54
N VAL A 103 -4.63 1.26 -2.93
CA VAL A 103 -5.51 2.43 -2.91
C VAL A 103 -5.86 2.72 -1.47
N VAL A 104 -5.73 3.98 -1.06
CA VAL A 104 -6.09 4.43 0.29
C VAL A 104 -7.14 5.53 0.24
N HIS A 105 -8.05 5.52 1.21
CA HIS A 105 -9.02 6.57 1.43
C HIS A 105 -9.08 6.95 2.92
N PRO A 106 -9.00 8.26 3.25
CA PRO A 106 -8.82 9.40 2.36
C PRO A 106 -7.35 9.56 1.90
N GLY A 107 -7.14 10.10 0.70
CA GLY A 107 -5.80 10.31 0.13
C GLY A 107 -4.92 11.29 0.94
N ASN A 108 -5.54 12.20 1.69
CA ASN A 108 -4.88 13.14 2.59
C ASN A 108 -4.87 12.68 4.07
N TRP A 109 -5.02 11.38 4.36
CA TRP A 109 -5.05 10.83 5.72
C TRP A 109 -3.94 11.37 6.63
N LYS A 110 -2.72 11.54 6.12
CA LYS A 110 -1.59 12.15 6.86
C LYS A 110 -1.96 13.50 7.46
N ALA A 111 -2.50 14.41 6.65
CA ALA A 111 -2.89 15.73 7.09
C ALA A 111 -4.06 15.70 8.09
N LEU A 112 -4.99 14.75 7.92
CA LEU A 112 -6.13 14.57 8.83
C LEU A 112 -5.69 14.05 10.21
N HIS A 113 -4.61 13.27 10.26
CA HIS A 113 -4.03 12.73 11.49
C HIS A 113 -2.85 13.57 12.04
N GLY A 114 -2.56 14.74 11.45
CA GLY A 114 -1.49 15.62 11.91
C GLY A 114 -0.07 15.06 11.72
N ILE A 115 0.13 14.20 10.72
CA ILE A 115 1.40 13.55 10.39
C ILE A 115 2.03 14.28 9.19
N GLU A 116 3.27 14.75 9.33
CA GLU A 116 4.08 15.31 8.23
C GLU A 116 4.63 14.19 7.31
#